data_AF-A0A7U4LE32-F1
#
_entry.id   AF-A0A7U4LE32-F1
#
_cell.length_a   1.000
_cell.length_b   1.000
_cell.length_c   1.000
_cell.angle_alpha   90.00
_cell.angle_beta   90.00
_cell.angle_gamma   90.00
#
_symmetry.space_group_name_H-M   'P 1'
#
loop_
_entity.id
_entity.type
_entity.pdbx_description
1 polymer ?
#
loop_
_entity_poly.entity_id
_entity_poly.type
_entity_poly.pdbx_seq_one_letter_code
_entity_poly.pdbx_strand_id
1 'polypeptide(L)' 'MGWRSFHIGKQGDRVAINGVRLWQSEWRWMDAKTVTLPNPLEPAQVQSFMICETGTNRRSVRFAASKLPSQLWAFYIPD' A
#
# COMPACT_ATOMS: atom_id res chain seq x y z
N MET A 1 -3.15 -9.33 13.95
CA MET A 1 -3.39 -8.21 13.03
C MET A 1 -2.51 -8.44 11.82
N GLY A 2 -3.04 -9.14 10.82
CA GLY A 2 -2.29 -9.51 9.63
C GLY A 2 -2.36 -8.43 8.55
N TRP A 3 -1.47 -8.54 7.59
CA TRP A 3 -1.50 -7.77 6.35
C TRP A 3 -1.55 -8.77 5.20
N ARG A 4 -2.40 -8.50 4.22
CA ARG A 4 -2.51 -9.33 3.02
C ARG A 4 -2.13 -8.55 1.78
N SER A 5 -1.48 -9.24 0.84
CA SER A 5 -1.16 -8.66 -0.45
C SER A 5 -2.47 -8.30 -1.16
N PHE A 6 -2.53 -7.06 -1.64
CA PHE A 6 -3.73 -6.53 -2.26
C PHE A 6 -3.54 -6.29 -3.76
N HIS A 7 -2.45 -5.62 -4.13
CA HIS A 7 -2.21 -5.25 -5.52
C HIS A 7 -0.72 -5.01 -5.80
N ILE A 8 -0.31 -5.25 -7.05
CA ILE A 8 0.98 -4.83 -7.58
C ILE A 8 0.72 -4.13 -8.90
N GLY A 9 1.25 -2.92 -9.07
CA GLY A 9 0.99 -2.16 -10.27
C GLY A 9 1.89 -0.96 -10.44
N LYS A 10 1.70 -0.24 -11.55
CA LYS A 10 2.49 0.95 -11.86
C LYS A 10 1.90 2.17 -11.16
N GLN A 11 2.74 3.18 -10.94
CA GLN A 11 2.27 4.49 -10.53
C GLN A 11 1.23 5.03 -11.52
N GLY A 12 0.13 5.58 -11.01
CA GLY A 12 -0.96 6.13 -11.84
C GLY A 12 -1.93 5.10 -12.39
N ASP A 13 -1.83 3.83 -11.96
CA ASP A 13 -2.84 2.83 -12.32
C ASP A 13 -4.22 3.11 -11.69
N ARG A 14 -5.16 2.20 -11.90
CA ARG A 14 -6.56 2.36 -11.48
C ARG A 14 -6.90 1.60 -10.19
N VAL A 15 -5.91 1.26 -9.36
CA VAL A 15 -6.15 0.54 -8.11
C VAL A 15 -7.06 1.35 -7.17
N ALA A 16 -8.04 0.66 -6.59
CA ALA A 16 -8.94 1.24 -5.61
C ALA A 16 -9.19 0.27 -4.45
N ILE A 17 -9.19 0.81 -3.23
CA ILE A 17 -9.54 0.06 -2.01
C ILE A 17 -10.88 0.62 -1.53
N ASN A 18 -11.90 -0.23 -1.40
CA ASN A 18 -13.25 0.17 -0.97
C ASN A 18 -13.81 1.39 -1.73
N GLY A 19 -13.52 1.48 -3.04
CA GLY A 19 -13.94 2.59 -3.90
C GLY A 19 -13.05 3.85 -3.84
N VAL A 20 -12.06 3.91 -2.96
CA VAL A 20 -11.07 4.99 -2.90
C VAL A 20 -9.93 4.70 -3.86
N ARG A 21 -9.78 5.53 -4.90
CA ARG A 21 -8.70 5.39 -5.90
C ARG A 21 -7.38 5.89 -5.32
N LEU A 22 -6.42 4.99 -5.14
CA LEU A 22 -5.19 5.33 -4.41
C LEU A 22 -4.39 6.41 -5.13
N TRP A 23 -4.12 6.25 -6.41
CA TRP A 23 -3.31 7.21 -7.16
C TRP A 23 -4.00 8.56 -7.45
N GLN A 24 -5.31 8.65 -7.28
CA GLN A 24 -6.08 9.87 -7.49
C GLN A 24 -6.40 10.59 -6.17
N SER A 25 -5.90 10.06 -5.05
CA SER A 25 -6.14 10.59 -3.71
C SER A 25 -4.81 10.96 -3.08
N GLU A 26 -4.82 11.94 -2.17
CA GLU A 26 -3.64 12.30 -1.41
C GLU A 26 -3.28 11.19 -0.40
N TRP A 27 -2.00 10.85 -0.30
CA TRP A 27 -1.51 9.85 0.64
C TRP A 27 -1.00 10.54 1.90
N ARG A 28 -1.61 10.23 3.03
CA ARG A 28 -1.18 10.72 4.34
C ARG A 28 -0.34 9.64 5.00
N TRP A 29 0.97 9.86 5.06
CA TRP A 29 1.91 8.96 5.72
C TRP A 29 1.71 9.05 7.24
N MET A 30 1.53 7.92 7.90
CA MET A 30 1.28 7.91 9.33
C MET A 30 2.60 7.94 10.10
N ASP A 31 3.13 9.12 10.44
CA ASP A 31 4.26 9.36 11.36
C ASP A 31 5.37 8.28 11.38
N ALA A 32 5.91 7.95 10.20
CA ALA A 32 6.96 6.93 10.00
C ALA A 32 6.61 5.48 10.43
N LYS A 33 5.33 5.16 10.63
CA LYS A 33 4.89 3.79 10.86
C LYS A 33 5.14 2.95 9.62
N THR A 34 5.91 1.89 9.81
CA THR A 34 6.19 0.89 8.78
C THR A 34 5.74 -0.48 9.25
N VAL A 35 5.57 -1.38 8.28
CA VAL A 35 5.38 -2.80 8.52
C VAL A 35 6.35 -3.58 7.65
N THR A 36 7.01 -4.57 8.23
CA THR A 36 7.89 -5.49 7.48
C THR A 36 7.05 -6.63 6.93
N LEU A 37 7.01 -6.75 5.61
CA LEU A 37 6.21 -7.75 4.89
C LEU A 37 7.05 -8.44 3.82
N PRO A 38 6.69 -9.66 3.41
CA PRO A 38 7.31 -10.30 2.25
C PRO A 38 7.18 -9.43 0.99
N ASN A 39 8.20 -9.45 0.13
CA ASN A 39 8.07 -8.92 -1.21
C ASN A 39 7.11 -9.83 -1.99
N PRO A 40 6.01 -9.30 -2.56
CA PRO A 40 5.02 -10.15 -3.20
C PRO A 40 5.51 -10.79 -4.52
N LEU A 41 6.62 -10.30 -5.10
CA LEU A 41 7.28 -10.93 -6.24
C LEU A 41 8.36 -11.94 -5.84
N GLU A 42 8.91 -11.80 -4.63
CA GLU A 42 9.96 -12.67 -4.07
C GLU A 42 9.68 -12.92 -2.58
N PRO A 43 8.76 -13.84 -2.23
CA PRO A 43 8.28 -14.00 -0.85
C PRO A 43 9.35 -14.39 0.18
N ALA A 44 10.50 -14.90 -0.26
CA ALA A 44 11.64 -15.20 0.60
C ALA A 44 12.36 -13.93 1.11
N GLN A 45 12.15 -12.78 0.44
CA GLN A 45 12.70 -11.50 0.86
C GLN A 45 11.63 -10.70 1.60
N VAL A 46 12.00 -10.09 2.72
CA VAL A 46 11.13 -9.15 3.44
C VAL A 46 11.66 -7.73 3.29
N GLN A 47 10.75 -6.76 3.23
CA GLN A 47 11.11 -5.36 3.17
C GLN A 47 10.13 -4.51 3.99
N SER A 48 10.54 -3.30 4.35
CA SER A 48 9.68 -2.36 5.07
C SER A 48 8.75 -1.61 4.10
N PHE A 49 7.47 -1.60 4.43
CA PHE A 49 6.42 -0.87 3.74
C PHE A 49 5.92 0.26 4.62
N MET A 50 5.76 1.45 4.06
CA MET A 50 5.23 2.59 4.80
C MET A 50 3.71 2.51 4.87
N ILE A 51 3.15 2.74 6.06
CA ILE A 51 1.71 2.74 6.27
C ILE A 51 1.15 4.12 5.90
N CYS A 52 0.19 4.10 4.99
CA CYS A 52 -0.51 5.25 4.45
C CYS A 52 -1.97 5.21 4.82
N GLU A 53 -2.56 6.38 4.89
CA GLU A 53 -4.01 6.54 4.88
C GLU A 53 -4.42 7.48 3.76
N THR A 54 -5.42 7.10 2.96
CA THR A 54 -5.93 7.92 1.86
C THR A 54 -7.45 7.96 1.83
N GLY A 55 -8.02 8.92 1.11
CA GLY A 55 -9.45 9.21 1.08
C GLY A 55 -9.84 10.40 1.95
N THR A 56 -11.14 10.55 2.18
CA THR A 56 -11.70 11.67 2.97
C THR A 56 -11.75 11.31 4.46
N ASN A 57 -11.88 12.30 5.34
CA ASN A 57 -12.02 12.04 6.79
C ASN A 57 -13.22 11.15 7.16
N ARG A 58 -14.24 11.04 6.29
CA ARG A 58 -15.40 10.16 6.50
C ARG A 58 -15.24 8.77 5.87
N ARG A 59 -14.35 8.63 4.89
CA ARG A 59 -14.04 7.38 4.17
C ARG A 59 -12.56 7.35 3.86
N SER A 60 -11.78 7.02 4.89
CA SER A 60 -10.36 6.77 4.74
C SER A 60 -10.07 5.28 4.70
N VAL A 61 -9.05 4.90 3.95
CA VAL A 61 -8.56 3.53 3.86
C VAL A 61 -7.08 3.51 4.20
N ARG A 62 -6.69 2.51 4.98
CA ARG A 62 -5.31 2.28 5.37
C ARG A 62 -4.70 1.19 4.51
N PHE A 63 -3.48 1.41 4.05
CA PHE A 63 -2.73 0.44 3.27
C PHE A 63 -1.23 0.61 3.56
N ALA A 64 -0.44 -0.41 3.29
CA ALA A 64 1.01 -0.32 3.30
C ALA A 64 1.50 -0.36 1.85
N ALA A 65 2.44 0.54 1.52
CA ALA A 65 2.97 0.66 0.17
C ALA A 65 4.49 0.78 0.17
N SER A 66 5.11 0.20 -0.86
CA SER A 66 6.53 0.40 -1.16
C SER A 66 6.78 0.24 -2.65
N LYS A 67 7.78 0.97 -3.14
CA LYS A 67 8.23 0.89 -4.53
C LYS A 67 9.17 -0.30 -4.67
N LEU A 68 8.89 -1.16 -5.63
CA LEU A 68 9.72 -2.30 -6.00
C LEU A 68 10.82 -1.89 -6.99
N PRO A 69 11.93 -2.65 -7.08
CA PRO A 69 13.02 -2.36 -8.02
C PRO A 69 12.59 -2.24 -9.49
N SER A 70 11.52 -2.93 -9.89
CA SER A 70 10.95 -2.94 -11.25
C SER A 70 10.09 -1.70 -11.60
N GLN A 71 10.18 -0.63 -10.80
CA GLN A 71 9.30 0.56 -10.87
C GLN A 71 7.81 0.27 -10.60
N LEU A 72 7.48 -0.94 -10.15
CA LEU A 72 6.16 -1.29 -9.64
C LEU A 72 6.00 -0.81 -8.20
N TRP A 73 4.75 -0.76 -7.77
CA TRP A 73 4.35 -0.52 -6.40
C TRP A 73 3.61 -1.74 -5.90
N ALA A 74 3.98 -2.18 -4.70
CA ALA A 74 3.27 -3.23 -3.99
C ALA A 74 2.40 -2.61 -2.89
N PHE A 75 1.18 -3.12 -2.78
CA PHE A 75 0.16 -2.66 -1.85
C PHE A 75 -0.33 -3.81 -0.98
N TYR A 76 -0.42 -3.54 0.31
CA TYR A 76 -1.00 -4.42 1.31
C TYR A 76 -2.12 -3.73 2.05
N ILE A 77 -3.12 -4.48 2.47
CA ILE A 77 -4.20 -3.99 3.33
C ILE A 77 -4.23 -4.76 4.65
N PRO A 78 -4.63 -4.12 5.75
CA PRO A 78 -4.88 -4.82 7.00
C PRO A 78 -5.99 -5.86 6.82
N ASP A 79 -5.87 -6.99 7.53
CA ASP A 79 -6.99 -7.93 7.73
C ASP A 79 -8.10 -7.34 8.62
#